data_AF-A0A6B2X8R6-F1
#
_entry.id   AF-A0A6B2X8R6-F1
#
_cell.length_a   1.000
_cell.length_b   1.000
_cell.length_c   1.000
_cell.angle_alpha   90.00
_cell.angle_beta   90.00
_cell.angle_gamma   90.00
#
_symmetry.space_group_name_H-M   'P 1'
#
loop_
_entity.id
_entity.type
_entity.pdbx_description
1 polymer ?
#
loop_
_entity_poly.entity_id
_entity_poly.type
_entity_poly.pdbx_seq_one_letter_code
_entity_poly.pdbx_strand_id
1 'polypeptide(L)'
;MPIASASQRCLPPADLDRIEQAAEFVRRNDTASALDVLLPALTAQERQELGGRIRLAHTALLVFPRTLAGLCEELAERGLRGTELTPSVVVRGRLAQRYGRPAGSLPVGILRASVPDTPGGCGEIEIFALEVPPGSDLATVAAAERAAGHEAHTAFEVVDPTPVLLHGLTALLLDRAGCLADSGGHNPHENSTVLYFRTGDHRIELYVPGRHPELLAAHLRRSAEGEGRTGDGHPQMPGAHPRDRLLQLMTGAWTTQAIGVAASIRLAGHLDTHPGADLTLLAGLTGCHTDSLGRLLRYLAGLGLVAADPDGSYHLTELGGPLRTGTDDSFQPLALLYGGPFYRSFGRLLHSVRTGEEAFARLFGEHHFAYFARHPELADLFDRAMAASAPMFAPVAGLVDLAAHEVVVDIAGGNGELLGRLLRAAPHLQGVLLEQPHAVESAEKAFAAAGLADRCRFVAGDFTTGVPDGGDLYVLSRVLHDWDDARCLAILRRCAEAMASGTELLVIERLLPSDTRLSLAVAWDVHMLCNVGGRERTESHYRHLLSEAGFDFASCHELPLQAALLRFRRR
;
A
#
# COMPACT_ATOMS: atom_id res chain seq x y z
N MET A 1 13.10 -70.70 8.26
CA MET A 1 12.72 -70.11 6.96
C MET A 1 13.14 -68.65 6.99
N PRO A 2 13.78 -68.15 5.92
CA PRO A 2 14.76 -67.10 6.01
C PRO A 2 14.13 -65.74 6.31
N ILE A 3 14.86 -64.96 7.13
CA ILE A 3 14.64 -63.55 7.39
C ILE A 3 14.66 -62.84 6.03
N ALA A 4 13.52 -62.26 5.64
CA ALA A 4 13.44 -61.44 4.46
C ALA A 4 14.51 -60.33 4.56
N SER A 5 15.34 -60.23 3.54
CA SER A 5 16.38 -59.20 3.41
C SER A 5 15.78 -57.83 3.71
N ALA A 6 16.56 -56.94 4.35
CA ALA A 6 16.25 -55.52 4.46
C ALA A 6 15.95 -54.93 3.07
N SER A 7 14.68 -55.00 2.68
CA SER A 7 14.09 -54.26 1.56
C SER A 7 14.45 -52.81 1.80
N GLN A 8 15.10 -52.17 0.83
CA GLN A 8 15.46 -50.76 0.94
C GLN A 8 14.19 -49.93 1.23
N ARG A 9 14.04 -49.44 2.47
CA ARG A 9 12.87 -48.67 2.90
C ARG A 9 12.56 -47.53 1.93
N CYS A 10 11.27 -47.33 1.64
CA CYS A 10 10.82 -46.29 0.72
C CYS A 10 11.05 -44.91 1.33
N LEU A 11 10.71 -44.74 2.60
CA LEU A 11 10.96 -43.54 3.38
C LEU A 11 12.31 -43.58 4.10
N PRO A 12 13.08 -42.47 4.05
CA PRO A 12 14.19 -42.26 4.96
C PRO A 12 13.74 -42.22 6.42
N PRO A 13 14.54 -42.69 7.39
CA PRO A 13 14.18 -42.70 8.82
C PRO A 13 13.70 -41.34 9.34
N ALA A 14 14.34 -40.24 8.94
CA ALA A 14 13.96 -38.90 9.38
C ALA A 14 12.57 -38.46 8.90
N ASP A 15 12.14 -38.88 7.71
CA ASP A 15 10.80 -38.57 7.21
C ASP A 15 9.75 -39.44 7.91
N LEU A 16 10.13 -40.68 8.25
CA LEU A 16 9.27 -41.56 9.03
C LEU A 16 9.04 -41.02 10.45
N ASP A 17 10.09 -40.58 11.14
CA ASP A 17 9.99 -40.01 12.48
C ASP A 17 9.06 -38.78 12.49
N ARG A 18 9.10 -37.95 11.43
CA ARG A 18 8.21 -36.79 11.27
C ARG A 18 6.75 -37.18 11.07
N ILE A 19 6.49 -38.23 10.28
CA ILE A 19 5.14 -38.79 10.10
C ILE A 19 4.61 -39.32 11.44
N GLU A 20 5.45 -40.04 12.20
CA GLU A 20 5.07 -40.59 13.50
C GLU A 20 4.80 -39.49 14.53
N GLN A 21 5.61 -38.42 14.54
CA GLN A 21 5.38 -37.24 15.38
C GLN A 21 4.07 -36.53 15.02
N ALA A 22 3.77 -36.34 13.74
CA ALA A 22 2.50 -35.74 13.30
C ALA A 22 1.30 -36.60 13.71
N ALA A 23 1.38 -37.92 13.50
CA ALA A 23 0.32 -38.85 13.90
C ALA A 23 0.15 -38.89 15.42
N GLU A 24 1.25 -38.85 16.19
CA GLU A 24 1.20 -38.81 17.65
C GLU A 24 0.61 -37.50 18.17
N PHE A 25 0.91 -36.37 17.54
CA PHE A 25 0.32 -35.08 17.88
C PHE A 25 -1.21 -35.14 17.75
N VAL A 26 -1.72 -35.66 16.63
CA VAL A 26 -3.18 -35.77 16.40
C VAL A 26 -3.83 -36.82 17.33
N ARG A 27 -3.12 -37.89 17.74
CA ARG A 27 -3.63 -38.85 18.75
C ARG A 27 -3.75 -38.25 20.15
N ARG A 28 -2.85 -37.34 20.51
CA ARG A 28 -2.76 -36.79 21.87
C ARG A 28 -3.60 -35.54 22.08
N ASN A 29 -3.97 -34.85 21.00
CA ASN A 29 -4.58 -33.53 21.10
C ASN A 29 -5.94 -33.45 20.41
N ASP A 30 -6.93 -32.98 21.16
CA ASP A 30 -8.13 -32.34 20.60
C ASP A 30 -7.87 -30.85 20.31
N THR A 31 -8.88 -30.10 19.85
CA THR A 31 -8.73 -28.66 19.59
C THR A 31 -8.20 -27.90 20.81
N ALA A 32 -8.71 -28.15 22.01
CA ALA A 32 -8.35 -27.38 23.20
C ALA A 32 -6.88 -27.61 23.58
N SER A 33 -6.47 -28.87 23.67
CA SER A 33 -5.10 -29.27 23.98
C SER A 33 -4.11 -28.88 22.88
N ALA A 34 -4.51 -28.91 21.60
CA ALA A 34 -3.68 -28.40 20.51
C ALA A 34 -3.41 -26.89 20.65
N LEU A 35 -4.41 -26.10 21.07
CA LEU A 35 -4.22 -24.67 21.30
C LEU A 35 -3.35 -24.38 22.53
N ASP A 36 -3.42 -25.21 23.58
CA ASP A 36 -2.51 -25.11 24.73
C ASP A 36 -1.05 -25.30 24.31
N VAL A 37 -0.79 -26.24 23.40
CA VAL A 37 0.57 -26.51 22.88
C VAL A 37 1.05 -25.41 21.94
N LEU A 38 0.22 -24.99 20.98
CA LEU A 38 0.64 -24.11 19.89
C LEU A 38 0.59 -22.62 20.23
N LEU A 39 -0.29 -22.23 21.16
CA LEU A 39 -0.55 -20.84 21.53
C LEU A 39 -0.44 -20.63 23.05
N PRO A 40 0.73 -20.92 23.66
CA PRO A 40 0.92 -20.83 25.11
C PRO A 40 0.82 -19.39 25.63
N ALA A 41 1.03 -18.39 24.77
CA ALA A 41 0.96 -16.96 25.10
C ALA A 41 -0.47 -16.47 25.41
N LEU A 42 -1.50 -17.17 24.92
CA LEU A 42 -2.88 -16.84 25.23
C LEU A 42 -3.22 -17.21 26.68
N THR A 43 -4.24 -16.58 27.26
CA THR A 43 -4.82 -17.00 28.54
C THR A 43 -5.72 -18.23 28.33
N ALA A 44 -6.02 -18.95 29.42
CA ALA A 44 -6.95 -20.09 29.37
C ALA A 44 -8.33 -19.70 28.84
N GLN A 45 -8.82 -18.50 29.19
CA GLN A 45 -10.09 -17.99 28.69
C GLN A 45 -10.03 -17.69 27.18
N GLU A 46 -8.99 -17.00 26.71
CA GLU A 46 -8.80 -16.70 25.28
C GLU A 46 -8.71 -18.00 24.45
N ARG A 47 -8.02 -19.05 24.95
CA ARG A 47 -7.97 -20.35 24.29
C ARG A 47 -9.32 -21.08 24.29
N GLN A 48 -10.09 -20.98 25.37
CA GLN A 48 -11.42 -21.57 25.44
C GLN A 48 -12.38 -20.90 24.43
N GLU A 49 -12.35 -19.56 24.33
CA GLU A 49 -13.14 -18.80 23.37
C GLU A 49 -12.73 -19.15 21.93
N LEU A 50 -11.43 -19.24 21.66
CA LEU A 50 -10.88 -19.66 20.37
C LEU A 50 -11.32 -21.07 20.00
N GLY A 51 -11.19 -22.04 20.92
CA GLY A 51 -11.59 -23.43 20.74
C GLY A 51 -13.09 -23.63 20.51
N GLY A 52 -13.93 -22.67 20.90
CA GLY A 52 -15.36 -22.65 20.56
C GLY A 52 -15.67 -22.20 19.13
N ARG A 53 -14.68 -21.71 18.37
CA ARG A 53 -14.84 -21.08 17.05
C ARG A 53 -14.02 -21.75 15.95
N ILE A 54 -13.08 -22.60 16.32
CA ILE A 54 -12.27 -23.37 15.39
C ILE A 54 -12.24 -24.84 15.78
N ARG A 55 -11.91 -25.73 14.85
CA ARG A 55 -11.70 -27.15 15.12
C ARG A 55 -10.37 -27.58 14.54
N LEU A 56 -9.60 -28.37 15.28
CA LEU A 56 -8.43 -29.05 14.71
C LEU A 56 -8.89 -29.84 13.48
N ALA A 57 -8.23 -29.66 12.35
CA ALA A 57 -8.60 -30.26 11.07
C ALA A 57 -7.60 -31.34 10.64
N HIS A 58 -6.31 -31.00 10.56
CA HIS A 58 -5.25 -31.96 10.26
C HIS A 58 -3.87 -31.40 10.65
N THR A 59 -2.84 -32.25 10.59
CA THR A 59 -1.43 -31.81 10.58
C THR A 59 -0.80 -32.21 9.25
N ALA A 60 -0.14 -31.26 8.58
CA ALA A 60 0.47 -31.47 7.29
C ALA A 60 2.01 -31.52 7.37
N LEU A 61 2.63 -32.25 6.44
CA LEU A 61 4.07 -32.29 6.27
C LEU A 61 4.49 -32.70 4.85
N LEU A 62 5.67 -32.22 4.42
CA LEU A 62 6.35 -32.67 3.21
C LEU A 62 7.42 -33.72 3.53
N VAL A 63 7.34 -34.86 2.82
CA VAL A 63 8.24 -36.01 2.92
C VAL A 63 8.81 -36.41 1.55
N PHE A 64 9.82 -37.27 1.56
CA PHE A 64 10.64 -37.55 0.38
C PHE A 64 10.87 -39.06 0.17
N PRO A 65 9.84 -39.81 -0.25
CA PRO A 65 9.95 -41.24 -0.51
C PRO A 65 10.77 -41.52 -1.78
N ARG A 66 11.34 -42.72 -1.89
CA ARG A 66 12.00 -43.21 -3.11
C ARG A 66 11.05 -43.34 -4.29
N THR A 67 9.82 -43.77 -4.00
CA THR A 67 8.73 -43.93 -4.97
C THR A 67 7.42 -43.54 -4.31
N LEU A 68 6.52 -42.88 -5.04
CA LEU A 68 5.20 -42.53 -4.52
C LEU A 68 4.33 -43.77 -4.22
N ALA A 69 4.47 -44.85 -5.00
CA ALA A 69 3.75 -46.10 -4.76
C ALA A 69 4.16 -46.77 -3.43
N GLY A 70 5.47 -46.86 -3.17
CA GLY A 70 5.98 -47.46 -1.93
C GLY A 70 5.65 -46.65 -0.66
N LEU A 71 5.33 -45.35 -0.78
CA LEU A 71 4.86 -44.55 0.35
C LEU A 71 3.53 -45.08 0.91
N CYS A 72 2.57 -45.41 0.03
CA CYS A 72 1.26 -45.89 0.45
C CYS A 72 1.36 -47.23 1.21
N GLU A 73 2.22 -48.14 0.74
CA GLU A 73 2.49 -49.41 1.41
C GLU A 73 3.10 -49.20 2.80
N GLU A 74 4.08 -48.30 2.91
CA GLU A 74 4.78 -48.04 4.17
C GLU A 74 3.90 -47.35 5.23
N LEU A 75 2.94 -46.51 4.79
CA LEU A 75 1.91 -45.93 5.66
C LEU A 75 0.91 -47.00 6.15
N ALA A 76 0.48 -47.89 5.26
CA ALA A 76 -0.48 -48.95 5.58
C ALA A 76 0.08 -49.94 6.62
N GLU A 77 1.37 -50.29 6.52
CA GLU A 77 2.07 -51.12 7.52
C GLU A 77 2.03 -50.53 8.94
N ARG A 78 1.84 -49.21 9.05
CA ARG A 78 1.80 -48.46 10.32
C ARG A 78 0.39 -48.12 10.77
N GLY A 79 -0.61 -48.70 10.12
CA GLY A 79 -2.02 -48.48 10.46
C GLY A 79 -2.54 -47.11 10.03
N LEU A 80 -1.78 -46.35 9.23
CA LEU A 80 -2.22 -45.09 8.64
C LEU A 80 -2.92 -45.38 7.32
N ARG A 81 -4.25 -45.17 7.27
CA ARG A 81 -5.03 -45.46 6.07
C ARG A 81 -5.05 -44.24 5.15
N GLY A 82 -4.19 -44.25 4.13
CA GLY A 82 -4.09 -43.19 3.13
C GLY A 82 -5.26 -43.19 2.13
N THR A 83 -5.68 -42.00 1.69
CA THR A 83 -6.51 -41.80 0.50
C THR A 83 -5.71 -42.10 -0.77
N GLU A 84 -6.38 -42.10 -1.92
CA GLU A 84 -5.68 -42.12 -3.21
C GLU A 84 -4.71 -40.93 -3.32
N LEU A 85 -3.51 -41.21 -3.83
CA LEU A 85 -2.50 -40.19 -4.07
C LEU A 85 -2.88 -39.36 -5.30
N THR A 86 -3.00 -38.05 -5.12
CA THR A 86 -3.30 -37.13 -6.22
C THR A 86 -2.14 -36.17 -6.49
N PRO A 87 -1.99 -35.60 -7.70
CA PRO A 87 -0.94 -34.63 -7.96
C PRO A 87 -1.13 -33.32 -7.17
N SER A 88 -0.11 -32.88 -6.43
CA SER A 88 -0.15 -31.57 -5.77
C SER A 88 0.31 -30.47 -6.71
N VAL A 89 -0.60 -29.62 -7.16
CA VAL A 89 -0.25 -28.49 -8.05
C VAL A 89 0.43 -27.36 -7.27
N VAL A 90 -0.05 -27.08 -6.05
CA VAL A 90 0.37 -25.93 -5.23
C VAL A 90 1.79 -26.13 -4.67
N VAL A 91 2.03 -27.23 -3.95
CA VAL A 91 3.36 -27.51 -3.37
C VAL A 91 4.42 -27.68 -4.46
N ARG A 92 4.04 -28.32 -5.57
CA ARG A 92 4.91 -28.41 -6.76
C ARG A 92 5.29 -27.05 -7.32
N GLY A 93 4.34 -26.12 -7.43
CA GLY A 93 4.60 -24.74 -7.86
C GLY A 93 5.54 -24.00 -6.90
N ARG A 94 5.33 -24.16 -5.58
CA ARG A 94 6.20 -23.54 -4.56
C ARG A 94 7.63 -24.08 -4.61
N LEU A 95 7.81 -25.40 -4.70
CA LEU A 95 9.12 -26.03 -4.84
C LEU A 95 9.81 -25.62 -6.15
N ALA A 96 9.07 -25.57 -7.27
CA ALA A 96 9.58 -25.11 -8.56
C ALA A 96 10.14 -23.69 -8.48
N GLN A 97 9.38 -22.77 -7.88
CA GLN A 97 9.80 -21.39 -7.69
C GLN A 97 11.01 -21.28 -6.76
N ARG A 98 10.98 -21.95 -5.61
CA ARG A 98 12.01 -21.86 -4.57
C ARG A 98 13.38 -22.33 -5.05
N TYR A 99 13.40 -23.39 -5.87
CA TYR A 99 14.63 -24.01 -6.36
C TYR A 99 14.95 -23.68 -7.83
N GLY A 100 14.18 -22.78 -8.47
CA GLY A 100 14.39 -22.41 -9.87
C GLY A 100 14.26 -23.58 -10.84
N ARG A 101 13.33 -24.50 -10.59
CA ARG A 101 13.14 -25.74 -11.37
C ARG A 101 11.84 -25.72 -12.18
N PRO A 102 11.79 -26.39 -13.35
CA PRO A 102 10.53 -26.61 -14.05
C PRO A 102 9.57 -27.41 -13.17
N ALA A 103 8.31 -26.98 -13.05
CA ALA A 103 7.31 -27.70 -12.25
C ALA A 103 7.12 -29.16 -12.70
N GLY A 104 7.27 -29.43 -14.01
CA GLY A 104 7.20 -30.78 -14.57
C GLY A 104 8.33 -31.72 -14.13
N SER A 105 9.44 -31.20 -13.60
CA SER A 105 10.56 -32.02 -13.09
C SER A 105 10.41 -32.40 -11.62
N LEU A 106 9.30 -32.05 -10.98
CA LEU A 106 9.04 -32.28 -9.55
C LEU A 106 7.81 -33.18 -9.39
N PRO A 107 8.01 -34.51 -9.21
CA PRO A 107 6.93 -35.46 -8.97
C PRO A 107 6.41 -35.30 -7.54
N VAL A 108 5.43 -34.40 -7.36
CA VAL A 108 4.79 -34.14 -6.06
C VAL A 108 3.38 -34.69 -6.03
N GLY A 109 3.13 -35.61 -5.10
CA GLY A 109 1.80 -36.10 -4.75
C GLY A 109 1.32 -35.54 -3.41
N ILE A 110 0.01 -35.64 -3.18
CA ILE A 110 -0.66 -35.37 -1.91
C ILE A 110 -1.60 -36.53 -1.58
N LEU A 111 -1.61 -36.94 -0.33
CA LEU A 111 -2.58 -37.88 0.23
C LEU A 111 -2.97 -37.44 1.64
N ARG A 112 -4.18 -37.78 2.08
CA ARG A 112 -4.59 -37.68 3.49
C ARG A 112 -4.58 -39.06 4.10
N ALA A 113 -4.03 -39.19 5.31
CA ALA A 113 -3.99 -40.46 6.01
C ALA A 113 -4.75 -40.36 7.32
N SER A 114 -5.74 -41.25 7.50
CA SER A 114 -6.47 -41.33 8.75
C SER A 114 -5.65 -42.03 9.83
N VAL A 115 -5.58 -41.40 10.99
CA VAL A 115 -4.98 -41.84 12.23
C VAL A 115 -6.10 -42.41 13.12
N PRO A 116 -6.04 -43.67 13.55
CA PRO A 116 -7.04 -44.24 14.44
C PRO A 116 -6.93 -43.69 15.87
N ASP A 117 -8.01 -43.85 16.63
CA ASP A 117 -8.08 -43.58 18.08
C ASP A 117 -7.76 -42.13 18.49
N THR A 118 -8.30 -41.16 17.76
CA THR A 118 -8.05 -39.72 17.99
C THR A 118 -9.20 -39.05 18.76
N PRO A 119 -8.89 -38.20 19.76
CA PRO A 119 -9.91 -37.47 20.52
C PRO A 119 -10.61 -36.43 19.63
N GLY A 120 -11.94 -36.35 19.70
CA GLY A 120 -12.73 -35.33 18.99
C GLY A 120 -12.94 -35.57 17.49
N GLY A 121 -12.48 -36.69 16.92
CA GLY A 121 -12.78 -37.10 15.54
C GLY A 121 -11.93 -36.44 14.44
N CYS A 122 -11.05 -35.50 14.79
CA CYS A 122 -10.00 -35.04 13.89
C CYS A 122 -8.84 -36.03 13.97
N GLY A 123 -8.73 -36.90 12.98
CA GLY A 123 -7.73 -37.95 12.94
C GLY A 123 -7.07 -38.02 11.58
N GLU A 124 -6.65 -36.90 11.00
CA GLU A 124 -6.03 -36.90 9.68
C GLU A 124 -4.67 -36.19 9.70
N ILE A 125 -3.72 -36.78 8.97
CA ILE A 125 -2.48 -36.11 8.58
C ILE A 125 -2.48 -35.93 7.06
N GLU A 126 -2.03 -34.77 6.58
CA GLU A 126 -1.90 -34.48 5.16
C GLU A 126 -0.44 -34.58 4.75
N ILE A 127 -0.14 -35.48 3.81
CA ILE A 127 1.23 -35.78 3.42
C ILE A 127 1.44 -35.29 1.99
N PHE A 128 2.28 -34.27 1.85
CA PHE A 128 2.88 -33.92 0.58
C PHE A 128 4.11 -34.80 0.36
N ALA A 129 4.24 -35.41 -0.81
CA ALA A 129 5.33 -36.34 -1.10
C ALA A 129 6.04 -35.94 -2.39
N LEU A 130 7.31 -35.56 -2.28
CA LEU A 130 8.19 -35.40 -3.45
C LEU A 130 8.95 -36.70 -3.68
N GLU A 131 8.77 -37.35 -4.82
CA GLU A 131 9.55 -38.56 -5.16
C GLU A 131 11.03 -38.23 -5.35
N VAL A 132 11.91 -38.96 -4.65
CA VAL A 132 13.36 -38.78 -4.71
C VAL A 132 14.03 -40.12 -5.00
N PRO A 133 14.18 -40.49 -6.28
CA PRO A 133 14.87 -41.71 -6.67
C PRO A 133 16.34 -41.70 -6.18
N PRO A 134 16.91 -42.86 -5.80
CA PRO A 134 18.32 -42.95 -5.39
C PRO A 134 19.27 -42.38 -6.46
N GLY A 135 20.18 -41.49 -6.06
CA GLY A 135 21.12 -40.84 -6.97
C GLY A 135 20.55 -39.67 -7.78
N SER A 136 19.29 -39.30 -7.57
CA SER A 136 18.71 -38.11 -8.20
C SER A 136 19.25 -36.80 -7.61
N ASP A 137 19.22 -35.76 -8.43
CA ASP A 137 19.56 -34.39 -8.02
C ASP A 137 18.51 -33.76 -7.08
N LEU A 138 17.38 -34.43 -6.85
CA LEU A 138 16.35 -34.05 -5.89
C LEU A 138 16.76 -34.31 -4.44
N ALA A 139 17.84 -35.08 -4.21
CA ALA A 139 18.35 -35.33 -2.87
C ALA A 139 18.76 -34.04 -2.14
N THR A 140 19.29 -33.04 -2.86
CA THR A 140 19.66 -31.73 -2.28
C THR A 140 18.43 -30.91 -1.93
N VAL A 141 17.39 -30.93 -2.77
CA VAL A 141 16.09 -30.30 -2.49
C VAL A 141 15.46 -30.91 -1.25
N ALA A 142 15.44 -32.24 -1.15
CA ALA A 142 14.92 -32.97 -0.01
C ALA A 142 15.69 -32.65 1.29
N ALA A 143 17.01 -32.53 1.23
CA ALA A 143 17.81 -32.15 2.39
C ALA A 143 17.49 -30.72 2.87
N ALA A 144 17.39 -29.77 1.94
CA ALA A 144 17.06 -28.38 2.24
C ALA A 144 15.65 -28.22 2.82
N GLU A 145 14.65 -28.87 2.21
CA GLU A 145 13.26 -28.82 2.69
C GLU A 145 13.09 -29.50 4.06
N ARG A 146 13.81 -30.60 4.34
CA ARG A 146 13.79 -31.20 5.68
C ARG A 146 14.36 -30.26 6.74
N ALA A 147 15.43 -29.55 6.42
CA ALA A 147 16.04 -28.59 7.34
C ALA A 147 15.15 -27.37 7.58
N ALA A 148 14.40 -26.93 6.55
CA ALA A 148 13.62 -25.70 6.60
C ALA A 148 12.15 -25.91 7.04
N GLY A 149 11.59 -27.10 6.88
CA GLY A 149 10.24 -27.43 7.35
C GLY A 149 9.09 -26.67 6.66
N HIS A 150 9.30 -26.11 5.46
CA HIS A 150 8.40 -25.13 4.83
C HIS A 150 6.93 -25.56 4.64
N GLU A 151 6.68 -26.85 4.42
CA GLU A 151 5.35 -27.39 4.15
C GLU A 151 4.82 -28.21 5.34
N ALA A 152 5.28 -27.92 6.56
CA ALA A 152 4.75 -28.49 7.79
C ALA A 152 3.87 -27.47 8.52
N HIS A 153 2.64 -27.85 8.90
CA HIS A 153 1.72 -27.00 9.64
C HIS A 153 0.63 -27.78 10.39
N THR A 154 -0.03 -27.15 11.35
CA THR A 154 -1.26 -27.67 11.99
C THR A 154 -2.44 -26.80 11.59
N ALA A 155 -3.46 -27.41 11.00
CA ALA A 155 -4.61 -26.71 10.44
C ALA A 155 -5.81 -26.72 11.40
N PHE A 156 -6.47 -25.57 11.47
CA PHE A 156 -7.73 -25.38 12.17
C PHE A 156 -8.80 -24.85 11.21
N GLU A 157 -9.95 -25.52 11.16
CA GLU A 157 -11.12 -25.07 10.41
C GLU A 157 -11.94 -24.09 11.24
N VAL A 158 -12.32 -22.95 10.66
CA VAL A 158 -13.24 -21.98 11.29
C VAL A 158 -14.68 -22.45 11.17
N VAL A 159 -15.38 -22.50 12.31
CA VAL A 159 -16.80 -22.86 12.40
C VAL A 159 -17.65 -21.59 12.26
N ASP A 160 -18.62 -21.63 11.34
CA ASP A 160 -19.59 -20.54 11.09
C ASP A 160 -18.93 -19.16 10.89
N PRO A 161 -18.09 -18.99 9.84
CA PRO A 161 -17.31 -17.77 9.65
C PRO A 161 -18.20 -16.55 9.41
N THR A 162 -18.04 -15.53 10.26
CA THR A 162 -18.63 -14.19 10.06
C THR A 162 -17.51 -13.14 10.02
N PRO A 163 -17.70 -11.98 9.35
CA PRO A 163 -16.67 -10.95 9.29
C PRO A 163 -16.14 -10.53 10.66
N VAL A 164 -17.02 -10.34 11.65
CA VAL A 164 -16.63 -9.96 13.01
C VAL A 164 -15.81 -11.05 13.68
N LEU A 165 -16.22 -12.32 13.54
CA LEU A 165 -15.48 -13.45 14.10
C LEU A 165 -14.08 -13.55 13.48
N LEU A 166 -13.97 -13.44 12.16
CA LEU A 166 -12.70 -13.56 11.44
C LEU A 166 -11.71 -12.43 11.82
N HIS A 167 -12.21 -11.20 11.99
CA HIS A 167 -11.38 -10.10 12.49
C HIS A 167 -10.92 -10.35 13.94
N GLY A 168 -11.81 -10.83 14.80
CA GLY A 168 -11.46 -11.18 16.19
C GLY A 168 -10.42 -12.29 16.26
N LEU A 169 -10.60 -13.37 15.49
CA LEU A 169 -9.68 -14.51 15.43
C LEU A 169 -8.29 -14.09 14.95
N THR A 170 -8.22 -13.31 13.87
CA THR A 170 -6.93 -12.85 13.32
C THR A 170 -6.23 -11.86 14.24
N ALA A 171 -6.95 -10.95 14.89
CA ALA A 171 -6.38 -10.04 15.90
C ALA A 171 -5.88 -10.82 17.13
N LEU A 172 -6.60 -11.83 17.59
CA LEU A 172 -6.17 -12.66 18.71
C LEU A 172 -4.85 -13.38 18.40
N LEU A 173 -4.73 -13.99 17.21
CA LEU A 173 -3.50 -14.66 16.80
C LEU A 173 -2.32 -13.69 16.65
N LEU A 174 -2.53 -12.55 16.01
CA LEU A 174 -1.45 -11.61 15.72
C LEU A 174 -1.04 -10.79 16.95
N ASP A 175 -2.00 -10.21 17.65
CA ASP A 175 -1.75 -9.18 18.66
C ASP A 175 -1.61 -9.77 20.06
N ARG A 176 -2.26 -10.92 20.33
CA ARG A 176 -2.27 -11.55 21.67
C ARG A 176 -1.39 -12.79 21.73
N ALA A 177 -1.49 -13.68 20.75
CA ALA A 177 -0.62 -14.85 20.69
C ALA A 177 0.77 -14.54 20.12
N GLY A 178 0.97 -13.35 19.54
CA GLY A 178 2.25 -12.92 18.97
C GLY A 178 2.63 -13.68 17.70
N CYS A 179 1.66 -14.27 17.00
CA CYS A 179 1.91 -14.94 15.74
C CYS A 179 2.26 -13.94 14.64
N LEU A 180 3.03 -14.38 13.66
CA LEU A 180 3.32 -13.62 12.44
C LEU A 180 2.46 -14.13 11.29
N ALA A 181 1.91 -13.24 10.46
CA ALA A 181 1.24 -13.63 9.22
C ALA A 181 2.26 -14.23 8.22
N ASP A 182 1.91 -15.33 7.57
CA ASP A 182 2.84 -16.16 6.79
C ASP A 182 2.21 -16.75 5.53
N SER A 183 1.92 -15.90 4.53
CA SER A 183 1.24 -16.23 3.28
C SER A 183 -0.21 -16.70 3.43
N GLY A 184 -0.88 -16.94 2.31
CA GLY A 184 -2.28 -17.38 2.29
C GLY A 184 -2.79 -17.46 0.85
N GLY A 185 -4.02 -17.93 0.68
CA GLY A 185 -4.61 -18.05 -0.65
C GLY A 185 -6.09 -18.39 -0.62
N HIS A 186 -6.72 -18.29 -1.79
CA HIS A 186 -8.06 -18.79 -2.01
C HIS A 186 -8.00 -20.04 -2.88
N ASN A 187 -8.60 -21.14 -2.41
CA ASN A 187 -8.76 -22.36 -3.19
C ASN A 187 -10.15 -22.37 -3.84
N PRO A 188 -10.26 -22.19 -5.18
CA PRO A 188 -11.55 -22.19 -5.85
C PRO A 188 -12.20 -23.59 -5.91
N HIS A 189 -11.43 -24.67 -5.79
CA HIS A 189 -11.97 -26.04 -5.83
C HIS A 189 -12.69 -26.41 -4.54
N GLU A 190 -12.18 -25.95 -3.40
CA GLU A 190 -12.76 -26.19 -2.08
C GLU A 190 -13.64 -25.02 -1.60
N ASN A 191 -13.69 -23.93 -2.38
CA ASN A 191 -14.33 -22.67 -2.02
C ASN A 191 -13.92 -22.22 -0.61
N SER A 192 -12.61 -22.11 -0.37
CA SER A 192 -12.05 -21.79 0.94
C SER A 192 -10.98 -20.72 0.85
N THR A 193 -10.81 -19.98 1.94
CA THR A 193 -9.75 -19.00 2.13
C THR A 193 -8.83 -19.50 3.22
N VAL A 194 -7.54 -19.60 2.94
CA VAL A 194 -6.53 -20.14 3.85
C VAL A 194 -5.57 -19.04 4.26
N LEU A 195 -5.37 -18.89 5.57
CA LEU A 195 -4.42 -17.94 6.16
C LEU A 195 -3.40 -18.73 6.98
N TYR A 196 -2.12 -18.40 6.85
CA TYR A 196 -1.06 -19.11 7.56
C TYR A 196 -0.40 -18.18 8.58
N PHE A 197 -0.02 -18.72 9.72
CA PHE A 197 0.63 -17.99 10.81
C PHE A 197 1.86 -18.74 11.30
N ARG A 198 2.92 -18.03 11.71
CA ARG A 198 4.09 -18.61 12.40
C ARG A 198 4.06 -18.27 13.87
N THR A 199 4.37 -19.26 14.71
CA THR A 199 4.51 -19.13 16.16
C THR A 199 5.64 -20.04 16.64
N GLY A 200 6.77 -19.44 17.05
CA GLY A 200 7.99 -20.19 17.34
C GLY A 200 8.40 -21.04 16.13
N ASP A 201 8.60 -22.34 16.35
CA ASP A 201 8.94 -23.33 15.32
C ASP A 201 7.69 -23.96 14.63
N HIS A 202 6.49 -23.49 14.99
CA HIS A 202 5.24 -24.02 14.45
C HIS A 202 4.64 -23.09 13.41
N ARG A 203 3.94 -23.71 12.46
CA ARG A 203 3.09 -23.04 11.49
C ARG A 203 1.65 -23.46 11.69
N ILE A 204 0.75 -22.50 11.77
CA ILE A 204 -0.68 -22.70 11.94
C ILE A 204 -1.36 -22.34 10.63
N GLU A 205 -2.24 -23.21 10.15
CA GLU A 205 -3.16 -22.92 9.07
C GLU A 205 -4.55 -22.62 9.64
N LEU A 206 -5.15 -21.51 9.22
CA LEU A 206 -6.54 -21.20 9.47
C LEU A 206 -7.32 -21.38 8.17
N TYR A 207 -8.06 -22.47 8.10
CA TYR A 207 -8.94 -22.80 6.98
C TYR A 207 -10.31 -22.15 7.20
N VAL A 208 -10.70 -21.25 6.29
CA VAL A 208 -11.95 -20.49 6.38
C VAL A 208 -12.87 -20.89 5.22
N PRO A 209 -14.01 -21.55 5.48
CA PRO A 209 -15.00 -21.83 4.44
C PRO A 209 -15.49 -20.53 3.77
N GLY A 210 -15.55 -20.53 2.44
CA GLY A 210 -15.97 -19.41 1.61
C GLY A 210 -14.84 -18.52 1.11
N ARG A 211 -15.23 -17.50 0.33
CA ARG A 211 -14.32 -16.53 -0.28
C ARG A 211 -14.30 -15.24 0.55
N HIS A 212 -13.14 -14.92 1.13
CA HIS A 212 -12.94 -13.77 2.02
C HIS A 212 -11.82 -12.86 1.50
N PRO A 213 -12.04 -12.10 0.40
CA PRO A 213 -10.98 -11.40 -0.31
C PRO A 213 -10.36 -10.26 0.51
N GLU A 214 -11.15 -9.55 1.29
CA GLU A 214 -10.67 -8.44 2.14
C GLU A 214 -9.78 -8.95 3.28
N LEU A 215 -10.23 -10.03 3.93
CA LEU A 215 -9.47 -10.71 4.98
C LEU A 215 -8.13 -11.23 4.43
N LEU A 216 -8.16 -11.91 3.29
CA LEU A 216 -6.97 -12.43 2.64
C LEU A 216 -6.02 -11.29 2.24
N ALA A 217 -6.52 -10.20 1.66
CA ALA A 217 -5.70 -9.06 1.29
C ALA A 217 -5.07 -8.38 2.51
N ALA A 218 -5.80 -8.24 3.61
CA ALA A 218 -5.27 -7.71 4.87
C ALA A 218 -4.18 -8.61 5.46
N HIS A 219 -4.41 -9.93 5.46
CA HIS A 219 -3.44 -10.90 5.92
C HIS A 219 -2.17 -10.92 5.06
N LEU A 220 -2.32 -10.88 3.72
CA LEU A 220 -1.18 -10.83 2.80
C LEU A 220 -0.39 -9.52 2.92
N ARG A 221 -1.03 -8.38 3.20
CA ARG A 221 -0.32 -7.13 3.54
C ARG A 221 0.53 -7.27 4.79
N ARG A 222 -0.01 -7.90 5.84
CA ARG A 222 0.74 -8.17 7.08
C ARG A 222 1.85 -9.20 6.88
N SER A 223 1.61 -10.23 6.06
CA SER A 223 2.64 -11.20 5.68
C SER A 223 3.73 -10.55 4.84
N ALA A 224 3.37 -9.65 3.93
CA ALA A 224 4.28 -8.79 3.19
C ALA A 224 5.12 -7.89 4.11
N GLU A 225 4.53 -7.35 5.17
CA GLU A 225 5.22 -6.56 6.18
C GLU A 225 6.16 -7.42 7.05
N GLY A 226 5.75 -8.64 7.41
CA GLY A 226 6.54 -9.60 8.21
C GLY A 226 7.62 -10.36 7.44
N GLU A 227 7.43 -10.60 6.14
CA GLU A 227 8.38 -11.25 5.23
C GLU A 227 9.15 -10.25 4.35
N GLY A 228 8.95 -8.94 4.53
CA GLY A 228 9.63 -7.90 3.75
C GLY A 228 9.26 -7.86 2.26
N ARG A 229 8.09 -8.36 1.87
CA ARG A 229 7.57 -8.34 0.49
C ARG A 229 6.44 -7.34 0.31
N THR A 230 6.73 -6.03 0.32
CA THR A 230 5.73 -5.06 -0.15
C THR A 230 5.46 -5.25 -1.65
N GLY A 231 4.25 -4.90 -2.10
CA GLY A 231 3.75 -5.10 -3.47
C GLY A 231 4.49 -4.34 -4.58
N ASP A 232 5.58 -3.66 -4.26
CA ASP A 232 6.37 -2.84 -5.17
C ASP A 232 7.75 -3.46 -5.38
N GLY A 233 7.83 -4.45 -6.28
CA GLY A 233 8.98 -4.83 -7.12
C GLY A 233 10.45 -4.64 -6.71
N HIS A 234 10.81 -4.43 -5.44
CA HIS A 234 12.20 -4.26 -4.99
C HIS A 234 12.63 -5.44 -4.13
N PRO A 235 13.71 -6.15 -4.51
CA PRO A 235 14.32 -7.11 -3.62
C PRO A 235 15.03 -6.35 -2.49
N GLN A 236 14.40 -6.24 -1.31
CA GLN A 236 15.17 -6.00 -0.09
C GLN A 236 15.73 -7.32 0.41
N MET A 237 17.04 -7.33 0.64
CA MET A 237 17.79 -8.46 1.19
C MET A 237 17.21 -8.89 2.55
N PRO A 238 17.07 -10.21 2.83
CA PRO A 238 16.49 -10.69 4.08
C PRO A 238 17.41 -10.34 5.27
N GLY A 239 16.85 -9.79 6.35
CA GLY A 239 17.56 -9.56 7.61
C GLY A 239 18.20 -8.18 7.79
N ALA A 240 17.57 -7.11 7.28
CA ALA A 240 18.03 -5.75 7.53
C ALA A 240 18.09 -5.47 9.04
N HIS A 241 19.30 -5.48 9.60
CA HIS A 241 19.59 -4.97 10.93
C HIS A 241 18.96 -3.56 11.01
N PRO A 242 18.51 -3.04 12.17
CA PRO A 242 17.98 -1.67 12.27
C PRO A 242 18.85 -0.59 11.60
N ARG A 243 20.14 -0.87 11.40
CA ARG A 243 21.10 -0.04 10.67
C ARG A 243 20.84 -0.02 9.17
N ASP A 244 20.49 -1.15 8.56
CA ASP A 244 20.23 -1.27 7.13
C ASP A 244 18.89 -0.62 6.77
N ARG A 245 17.87 -0.77 7.63
CA ARG A 245 16.60 -0.05 7.47
C ARG A 245 16.80 1.45 7.64
N LEU A 246 17.55 1.89 8.65
CA LEU A 246 17.86 3.30 8.83
C LEU A 246 18.66 3.83 7.63
N LEU A 247 19.65 3.08 7.15
CA LEU A 247 20.41 3.43 5.95
C LEU A 247 19.48 3.58 4.74
N GLN A 248 18.60 2.62 4.49
CA GLN A 248 17.63 2.71 3.40
C GLN A 248 16.79 4.00 3.49
N LEU A 249 16.24 4.31 4.66
CA LEU A 249 15.47 5.54 4.89
C LEU A 249 16.32 6.79 4.64
N MET A 250 17.56 6.82 5.13
CA MET A 250 18.51 7.92 4.90
C MET A 250 18.84 8.11 3.41
N THR A 251 18.86 7.02 2.62
CA THR A 251 19.17 7.07 1.19
C THR A 251 17.97 7.47 0.32
N GLY A 252 16.76 7.60 0.87
CA GLY A 252 15.57 8.01 0.11
C GLY A 252 15.72 9.37 -0.58
N ALA A 253 16.55 10.26 -0.05
CA ALA A 253 16.87 11.54 -0.67
C ALA A 253 17.53 11.37 -2.06
N TRP A 254 18.30 10.30 -2.26
CA TRP A 254 18.91 9.97 -3.55
C TRP A 254 17.86 9.53 -4.56
N THR A 255 16.84 8.78 -4.11
CA THR A 255 15.68 8.41 -4.93
C THR A 255 14.96 9.65 -5.45
N THR A 256 14.63 10.60 -4.57
CA THR A 256 13.95 11.85 -4.95
C THR A 256 14.75 12.63 -6.00
N GLN A 257 16.07 12.76 -5.82
CA GLN A 257 16.94 13.43 -6.79
C GLN A 257 17.04 12.66 -8.11
N ALA A 258 17.17 11.34 -8.08
CA ALA A 258 17.24 10.52 -9.29
C ALA A 258 15.97 10.67 -10.15
N ILE A 259 14.79 10.68 -9.51
CA ILE A 259 13.50 10.92 -10.18
C ILE A 259 13.45 12.35 -10.74
N GLY A 260 13.88 13.35 -9.97
CA GLY A 260 13.94 14.74 -10.43
C GLY A 260 14.86 14.94 -11.64
N VAL A 261 16.01 14.25 -11.67
CA VAL A 261 16.93 14.26 -12.83
C VAL A 261 16.30 13.54 -14.03
N ALA A 262 15.66 12.39 -13.83
CA ALA A 262 14.96 11.69 -14.91
C ALA A 262 13.86 12.56 -15.54
N ALA A 263 13.12 13.29 -14.70
CA ALA A 263 12.09 14.24 -15.11
C ALA A 263 12.68 15.45 -15.87
N SER A 264 13.83 15.97 -15.46
CA SER A 264 14.47 17.15 -16.09
C SER A 264 15.05 16.84 -17.46
N ILE A 265 15.62 15.66 -17.64
CA ILE A 265 16.13 15.17 -18.94
C ILE A 265 15.03 14.52 -19.80
N ARG A 266 13.76 14.56 -19.34
CA ARG A 266 12.59 14.00 -20.03
C ARG A 266 12.76 12.52 -20.41
N LEU A 267 13.43 11.75 -19.56
CA LEU A 267 13.80 10.36 -19.83
C LEU A 267 12.58 9.50 -20.22
N ALA A 268 11.47 9.63 -19.50
CA ALA A 268 10.25 8.89 -19.76
C ALA A 268 9.68 9.16 -21.16
N GLY A 269 9.72 10.42 -21.62
CA GLY A 269 9.28 10.78 -22.97
C GLY A 269 10.16 10.19 -24.06
N HIS A 270 11.48 10.13 -23.85
CA HIS A 270 12.40 9.48 -24.79
C HIS A 270 12.18 7.97 -24.87
N LEU A 271 11.98 7.29 -23.74
CA LEU A 271 11.72 5.85 -23.69
C LEU A 271 10.35 5.47 -24.26
N ASP A 272 9.35 6.35 -24.12
CA ASP A 272 8.01 6.14 -24.71
C ASP A 272 8.04 6.28 -26.24
N THR A 273 8.81 7.24 -26.75
CA THR A 273 8.97 7.47 -28.20
C THR A 273 9.95 6.51 -28.88
N HIS A 274 10.89 5.95 -28.12
CA HIS A 274 11.92 5.03 -28.60
C HIS A 274 11.98 3.79 -27.70
N PRO A 275 10.94 2.94 -27.70
CA PRO A 275 10.94 1.72 -26.88
C PRO A 275 12.09 0.80 -27.31
N GLY A 276 12.86 0.30 -26.35
CA GLY A 276 14.05 -0.52 -26.61
C GLY A 276 15.29 0.30 -27.02
N ALA A 277 15.34 1.59 -26.71
CA ALA A 277 16.53 2.40 -26.93
C ALA A 277 17.71 1.89 -26.09
N ASP A 278 18.89 1.78 -26.70
CA ASP A 278 20.12 1.48 -25.98
C ASP A 278 20.67 2.71 -25.24
N LEU A 279 21.64 2.48 -24.36
CA LEU A 279 22.25 3.53 -23.55
C LEU A 279 22.91 4.64 -24.38
N THR A 280 23.48 4.32 -25.55
CA THR A 280 24.18 5.29 -26.41
C THR A 280 23.19 6.23 -27.06
N LEU A 281 22.10 5.68 -27.60
CA LEU A 281 21.00 6.46 -28.17
C LEU A 281 20.37 7.35 -27.11
N LEU A 282 20.04 6.81 -25.94
CA LEU A 282 19.46 7.60 -24.84
C LEU A 282 20.38 8.75 -24.42
N ALA A 283 21.68 8.50 -24.27
CA ALA A 283 22.65 9.54 -23.94
C ALA A 283 22.68 10.66 -25.00
N GLY A 284 22.60 10.30 -26.29
CA GLY A 284 22.49 11.26 -27.39
C GLY A 284 21.20 12.07 -27.35
N LEU A 285 20.05 11.42 -27.10
CA LEU A 285 18.74 12.07 -27.03
C LEU A 285 18.62 13.02 -25.83
N THR A 286 19.17 12.65 -24.67
CA THR A 286 19.09 13.46 -23.45
C THR A 286 20.26 14.44 -23.29
N GLY A 287 21.26 14.40 -24.19
CA GLY A 287 22.49 15.19 -24.07
C GLY A 287 23.33 14.85 -22.84
N CYS A 288 23.23 13.61 -22.33
CA CYS A 288 23.93 13.18 -21.12
C CYS A 288 25.24 12.47 -21.43
N HIS A 289 26.17 12.50 -20.46
CA HIS A 289 27.34 11.63 -20.49
C HIS A 289 26.91 10.17 -20.31
N THR A 290 27.32 9.31 -21.26
CA THR A 290 26.83 7.92 -21.38
C THR A 290 27.01 7.09 -20.11
N ASP A 291 28.19 7.08 -19.49
CA ASP A 291 28.42 6.30 -18.26
C ASP A 291 27.61 6.83 -17.06
N SER A 292 27.48 8.15 -16.94
CA SER A 292 26.71 8.79 -15.87
C SER A 292 25.23 8.47 -15.99
N LEU A 293 24.68 8.52 -17.22
CA LEU A 293 23.32 8.10 -17.51
C LEU A 293 23.14 6.61 -17.23
N GLY A 294 24.11 5.77 -17.59
CA GLY A 294 24.05 4.32 -17.33
C GLY A 294 23.99 4.00 -15.83
N ARG A 295 24.70 4.75 -14.98
CA ARG A 295 24.62 4.63 -13.52
C ARG A 295 23.25 5.05 -12.98
N LEU A 296 22.67 6.14 -13.50
CA LEU A 296 21.33 6.59 -13.14
C LEU A 296 20.28 5.56 -13.56
N LEU A 297 20.32 5.08 -14.80
CA LEU A 297 19.41 4.07 -15.33
C LEU A 297 19.46 2.77 -14.56
N ARG A 298 20.66 2.32 -14.13
CA ARG A 298 20.78 1.14 -13.27
C ARG A 298 20.07 1.33 -11.92
N TYR A 299 20.19 2.53 -11.34
CA TYR A 299 19.51 2.85 -10.09
C TYR A 299 17.99 2.92 -10.28
N LEU A 300 17.52 3.62 -11.32
CA LEU A 300 16.10 3.72 -11.66
C LEU A 300 15.49 2.36 -12.04
N ALA A 301 16.28 1.46 -12.65
CA ALA A 301 15.87 0.08 -12.93
C ALA A 301 15.76 -0.76 -11.67
N GLY A 302 16.71 -0.60 -10.74
CA GLY A 302 16.60 -1.17 -9.40
C GLY A 302 15.40 -0.62 -8.63
N LEU A 303 14.98 0.61 -8.95
CA LEU A 303 13.75 1.25 -8.46
C LEU A 303 12.50 0.92 -9.30
N GLY A 304 12.61 0.09 -10.32
CA GLY A 304 11.47 -0.34 -11.14
C GLY A 304 10.79 0.77 -11.95
N LEU A 305 11.36 1.98 -12.07
CA LEU A 305 10.82 3.06 -12.93
C LEU A 305 11.13 2.82 -14.41
N VAL A 306 12.22 2.12 -14.68
CA VAL A 306 12.61 1.65 -16.01
C VAL A 306 12.99 0.18 -15.89
N ALA A 307 13.08 -0.54 -16.98
CA ALA A 307 13.63 -1.89 -17.00
C ALA A 307 14.71 -1.98 -18.08
N ALA A 308 15.73 -2.80 -17.79
CA ALA A 308 16.85 -3.05 -18.67
C ALA A 308 16.72 -4.49 -19.18
N ASP A 309 16.67 -4.64 -20.50
CA ASP A 309 16.59 -5.94 -21.15
C ASP A 309 17.98 -6.58 -21.29
N PRO A 310 18.07 -7.91 -21.47
CA PRO A 310 19.35 -8.61 -21.57
C PRO A 310 20.25 -8.15 -22.73
N ASP A 311 19.67 -7.53 -23.75
CA ASP A 311 20.37 -6.96 -24.90
C ASP A 311 20.94 -5.56 -24.65
N GLY A 312 20.72 -4.99 -23.46
CA GLY A 312 21.20 -3.66 -23.08
C GLY A 312 20.26 -2.51 -23.48
N SER A 313 19.07 -2.84 -23.98
CA SER A 313 18.01 -1.86 -24.23
C SER A 313 17.23 -1.53 -22.96
N TYR A 314 16.54 -0.38 -22.97
CA TYR A 314 15.72 0.07 -21.85
C TYR A 314 14.28 0.34 -22.29
N HIS A 315 13.35 0.08 -21.37
CA HIS A 315 11.94 0.43 -21.54
C HIS A 315 11.35 1.07 -20.28
N LEU A 316 10.32 1.90 -20.47
CA LEU A 316 9.56 2.51 -19.39
C LEU A 316 8.61 1.47 -18.77
N THR A 317 8.53 1.43 -17.45
CA THR A 317 7.57 0.56 -16.74
C THR A 317 6.27 1.29 -16.45
N GLU A 318 5.25 0.57 -15.96
CA GLU A 318 4.02 1.20 -15.46
C GLU A 318 4.30 2.23 -14.35
N LEU A 319 5.25 1.95 -13.44
CA LEU A 319 5.63 2.86 -12.36
C LEU A 319 6.29 4.14 -12.87
N GLY A 320 7.07 4.06 -13.94
CA GLY A 320 7.67 5.23 -14.60
C GLY A 320 6.70 6.00 -15.51
N GLY A 321 5.59 5.38 -15.91
CA GLY A 321 4.59 5.93 -16.83
C GLY A 321 4.10 7.35 -16.50
N PRO A 322 3.76 7.67 -15.24
CA PRO A 322 3.32 9.00 -14.84
C PRO A 322 4.37 10.12 -15.03
N LEU A 323 5.65 9.81 -15.26
CA LEU A 323 6.68 10.82 -15.54
C LEU A 323 6.69 11.28 -17.01
N ARG A 324 5.84 10.73 -17.88
CA ARG A 324 5.70 11.21 -19.26
C ARG A 324 5.16 12.64 -19.29
N THR A 325 5.66 13.43 -20.21
CA THR A 325 5.20 14.82 -20.41
C THR A 325 4.00 14.87 -21.34
N GLY A 326 3.13 15.87 -21.17
CA GLY A 326 2.05 16.15 -22.12
C GLY A 326 0.78 15.32 -21.92
N THR A 327 0.67 14.63 -20.78
CA THR A 327 -0.59 14.04 -20.31
C THR A 327 -1.13 14.87 -19.14
N ASP A 328 -2.46 14.92 -19.01
CA ASP A 328 -3.14 15.69 -17.96
C ASP A 328 -2.87 15.13 -16.55
N ASP A 329 -2.43 13.87 -16.47
CA ASP A 329 -2.08 13.15 -15.24
C ASP A 329 -0.56 13.07 -14.98
N SER A 330 0.24 13.89 -15.67
CA SER A 330 1.69 13.87 -15.56
C SER A 330 2.20 14.29 -14.18
N PHE A 331 3.03 13.45 -13.56
CA PHE A 331 3.77 13.73 -12.32
C PHE A 331 5.13 14.39 -12.58
N GLN A 332 5.50 14.63 -13.84
CA GLN A 332 6.78 15.27 -14.20
C GLN A 332 6.96 16.65 -13.55
N PRO A 333 5.95 17.55 -13.54
CA PRO A 333 6.08 18.84 -12.87
C PRO A 333 6.34 18.71 -11.36
N LEU A 334 5.66 17.76 -10.70
CA LEU A 334 5.83 17.49 -9.28
C LEU A 334 7.24 16.95 -8.98
N ALA A 335 7.75 16.03 -9.80
CA ALA A 335 9.10 15.50 -9.70
C ALA A 335 10.17 16.61 -9.83
N LEU A 336 9.96 17.59 -10.71
CA LEU A 336 10.87 18.73 -10.86
C LEU A 336 10.88 19.64 -9.62
N LEU A 337 9.73 19.92 -9.00
CA LEU A 337 9.68 20.69 -7.76
C LEU A 337 10.34 19.95 -6.60
N TYR A 338 10.01 18.67 -6.45
CA TYR A 338 10.46 17.83 -5.34
C TYR A 338 11.94 17.45 -5.47
N GLY A 339 12.49 17.40 -6.68
CA GLY A 339 13.93 17.31 -6.94
C GLY A 339 14.64 18.67 -7.01
N GLY A 340 13.90 19.78 -6.97
CA GLY A 340 14.40 21.13 -7.21
C GLY A 340 14.30 22.03 -5.98
N PRO A 341 13.55 23.16 -6.05
CA PRO A 341 13.44 24.12 -4.95
C PRO A 341 13.05 23.48 -3.60
N PHE A 342 12.06 22.57 -3.59
CA PHE A 342 11.59 21.94 -2.35
C PHE A 342 12.60 20.95 -1.77
N TYR A 343 13.41 20.28 -2.59
CA TYR A 343 14.51 19.47 -2.07
C TYR A 343 15.54 20.34 -1.33
N ARG A 344 15.88 21.50 -1.92
CA ARG A 344 16.92 22.39 -1.39
C ARG A 344 16.50 23.00 -0.05
N SER A 345 15.25 23.42 0.10
CA SER A 345 14.69 23.88 1.37
C SER A 345 14.60 22.75 2.39
N PHE A 346 14.22 21.53 2.00
CA PHE A 346 14.24 20.37 2.90
C PHE A 346 15.64 20.04 3.43
N GLY A 347 16.69 20.30 2.64
CA GLY A 347 18.09 20.25 3.09
C GLY A 347 18.43 21.25 4.22
N ARG A 348 17.51 22.14 4.58
CA ARG A 348 17.60 23.12 5.67
C ARG A 348 16.57 22.87 6.79
N LEU A 349 15.90 21.71 6.83
CA LEU A 349 14.87 21.34 7.81
C LEU A 349 15.26 21.62 9.28
N LEU A 350 16.55 21.48 9.64
CA LEU A 350 17.05 21.80 10.98
C LEU A 350 16.70 23.23 11.43
N HIS A 351 16.69 24.21 10.52
CA HIS A 351 16.30 25.57 10.83
C HIS A 351 14.83 25.62 11.26
N SER A 352 13.93 25.01 10.48
CA SER A 352 12.50 24.99 10.80
C SER A 352 12.20 24.27 12.11
N VAL A 353 12.85 23.14 12.37
CA VAL A 353 12.67 22.42 13.64
C VAL A 353 13.17 23.24 14.84
N ARG A 354 14.23 24.05 14.68
CA ARG A 354 14.79 24.87 15.77
C ARG A 354 14.02 26.15 16.04
N THR A 355 13.40 26.73 15.03
CA THR A 355 12.85 28.10 15.08
C THR A 355 11.33 28.14 14.94
N GLY A 356 10.74 27.12 14.31
CA GLY A 356 9.35 27.16 13.84
C GLY A 356 9.15 27.92 12.53
N GLU A 357 10.22 28.48 11.94
CA GLU A 357 10.18 29.28 10.71
C GLU A 357 10.47 28.42 9.46
N GLU A 358 9.91 28.79 8.32
CA GLU A 358 10.05 28.03 7.08
C GLU A 358 11.47 28.10 6.49
N ALA A 359 12.02 26.94 6.14
CA ALA A 359 13.37 26.83 5.58
C ALA A 359 13.47 27.41 4.17
N PHE A 360 12.36 27.43 3.42
CA PHE A 360 12.31 28.04 2.10
C PHE A 360 12.65 29.52 2.15
N ALA A 361 11.98 30.30 3.00
CA ALA A 361 12.26 31.74 3.12
C ALA A 361 13.67 32.02 3.61
N ARG A 362 14.18 31.20 4.53
CA ARG A 362 15.59 31.29 4.95
C ARG A 362 16.59 31.06 3.82
N LEU A 363 16.27 30.18 2.88
CA LEU A 363 17.14 29.81 1.77
C LEU A 363 17.04 30.79 0.59
N PHE A 364 15.82 31.16 0.21
CA PHE A 364 15.53 31.97 -0.97
C PHE A 364 15.33 33.47 -0.65
N GLY A 365 15.28 33.84 0.62
CA GLY A 365 15.20 35.22 1.10
C GLY A 365 13.77 35.76 1.26
N GLU A 366 12.76 35.03 0.82
CA GLU A 366 11.35 35.42 0.86
C GLU A 366 10.43 34.20 0.85
N HIS A 367 9.15 34.40 1.20
CA HIS A 367 8.13 33.35 1.20
C HIS A 367 7.92 32.74 -0.20
N HIS A 368 7.58 31.45 -0.27
CA HIS A 368 7.59 30.70 -1.53
C HIS A 368 6.64 31.28 -2.60
N PHE A 369 5.44 31.73 -2.24
CA PHE A 369 4.52 32.39 -3.19
C PHE A 369 5.09 33.68 -3.77
N ALA A 370 5.73 34.51 -2.93
CA ALA A 370 6.36 35.75 -3.40
C ALA A 370 7.54 35.46 -4.33
N TYR A 371 8.34 34.45 -3.98
CA TYR A 371 9.43 33.96 -4.82
C TYR A 371 8.90 33.46 -6.18
N PHE A 372 7.90 32.58 -6.21
CA PHE A 372 7.35 32.06 -7.46
C PHE A 372 6.70 33.14 -8.33
N ALA A 373 6.01 34.12 -7.74
CA ALA A 373 5.45 35.26 -8.48
C ALA A 373 6.54 36.09 -9.21
N ARG A 374 7.78 36.11 -8.71
CA ARG A 374 8.93 36.76 -9.35
C ARG A 374 9.65 35.87 -10.38
N HIS A 375 9.29 34.59 -10.43
CA HIS A 375 9.89 33.58 -11.29
C HIS A 375 8.79 32.86 -12.11
N PRO A 376 8.34 33.45 -13.24
CA PRO A 376 7.20 32.94 -14.00
C PRO A 376 7.29 31.45 -14.40
N GLU A 377 8.50 30.96 -14.72
CA GLU A 377 8.72 29.55 -15.05
C GLU A 377 8.48 28.62 -13.85
N LEU A 378 8.77 29.07 -12.62
CA LEU A 378 8.51 28.32 -11.40
C LEU A 378 7.05 28.40 -10.98
N ALA A 379 6.39 29.54 -11.20
CA ALA A 379 4.95 29.67 -11.00
C ALA A 379 4.19 28.70 -11.92
N ASP A 380 4.50 28.70 -13.23
CA ASP A 380 3.91 27.74 -14.18
C ASP A 380 4.19 26.29 -13.79
N LEU A 381 5.41 25.98 -13.35
CA LEU A 381 5.76 24.65 -12.87
C LEU A 381 4.95 24.25 -11.63
N PHE A 382 4.76 25.17 -10.69
CA PHE A 382 3.96 24.97 -9.49
C PHE A 382 2.50 24.70 -9.84
N ASP A 383 1.91 25.53 -10.70
CA ASP A 383 0.54 25.37 -11.16
C ASP A 383 0.32 24.01 -11.83
N ARG A 384 1.22 23.60 -12.72
CA ARG A 384 1.17 22.27 -13.37
C ARG A 384 1.37 21.12 -12.39
N ALA A 385 2.21 21.27 -11.38
CA ALA A 385 2.37 20.25 -10.33
C ALA A 385 1.13 20.12 -9.44
N MET A 386 0.47 21.24 -9.15
CA MET A 386 -0.78 21.23 -8.40
C MET A 386 -1.92 20.61 -9.22
N ALA A 387 -1.92 20.77 -10.54
CA ALA A 387 -2.87 20.12 -11.45
C ALA A 387 -2.77 18.58 -11.42
N ALA A 388 -1.58 18.00 -11.20
CA ALA A 388 -1.43 16.55 -11.06
C ALA A 388 -2.21 15.94 -9.86
N SER A 389 -2.62 16.78 -8.89
CA SER A 389 -3.48 16.37 -7.78
C SER A 389 -4.99 16.43 -8.10
N ALA A 390 -5.39 16.82 -9.32
CA ALA A 390 -6.78 16.95 -9.74
C ALA A 390 -7.67 15.71 -9.53
N PRO A 391 -7.16 14.45 -9.59
CA PRO A 391 -7.97 13.27 -9.26
C PRO A 391 -8.59 13.30 -7.85
N MET A 392 -7.99 14.05 -6.91
CA MET A 392 -8.54 14.30 -5.58
C MET A 392 -9.96 14.90 -5.63
N PHE A 393 -10.23 15.74 -6.62
CA PHE A 393 -11.50 16.46 -6.75
C PHE A 393 -12.59 15.66 -7.45
N ALA A 394 -12.28 14.48 -8.00
CA ALA A 394 -13.24 13.68 -8.78
C ALA A 394 -14.55 13.36 -8.03
N PRO A 395 -14.56 13.02 -6.72
CA PRO A 395 -15.80 12.72 -6.01
C PRO A 395 -16.60 13.94 -5.57
N VAL A 396 -15.99 15.14 -5.55
CA VAL A 396 -16.53 16.31 -4.85
C VAL A 396 -17.93 16.70 -5.35
N ALA A 397 -18.13 16.73 -6.67
CA ALA A 397 -19.42 17.08 -7.26
C ALA A 397 -20.55 16.10 -6.90
N GLY A 398 -20.23 14.86 -6.54
CA GLY A 398 -21.22 13.85 -6.09
C GLY A 398 -21.49 13.87 -4.59
N LEU A 399 -20.68 14.60 -3.81
CA LEU A 399 -20.81 14.71 -2.34
C LEU A 399 -21.56 15.98 -1.90
N VAL A 400 -21.80 16.90 -2.84
CA VAL A 400 -22.45 18.19 -2.62
C VAL A 400 -23.74 18.22 -3.42
N ASP A 401 -24.82 18.72 -2.82
CA ASP A 401 -26.09 18.90 -3.52
C ASP A 401 -26.04 20.18 -4.39
N LEU A 402 -25.35 20.10 -5.53
CA LEU A 402 -25.17 21.24 -6.44
C LEU A 402 -26.49 21.77 -7.01
N ALA A 403 -27.58 21.00 -6.95
CA ALA A 403 -28.90 21.46 -7.38
C ALA A 403 -29.52 22.48 -6.41
N ALA A 404 -29.05 22.51 -5.16
CA ALA A 404 -29.49 23.46 -4.14
C ALA A 404 -28.74 24.81 -4.17
N HIS A 405 -27.79 24.97 -5.10
CA HIS A 405 -26.90 26.13 -5.19
C HIS A 405 -26.95 26.76 -6.59
N GLU A 406 -26.87 28.09 -6.65
CA GLU A 406 -26.85 28.89 -7.86
C GLU A 406 -25.47 29.55 -8.11
N VAL A 407 -24.74 29.91 -7.04
CA VAL A 407 -23.47 30.64 -7.15
C VAL A 407 -22.42 30.06 -6.19
N VAL A 408 -21.41 29.40 -6.76
CA VAL A 408 -20.24 28.92 -6.02
C VAL A 408 -19.10 29.95 -6.07
N VAL A 409 -18.53 30.27 -4.91
CA VAL A 409 -17.36 31.13 -4.76
C VAL A 409 -16.16 30.29 -4.36
N ASP A 410 -15.18 30.18 -5.25
CA ASP A 410 -13.91 29.49 -5.02
C ASP A 410 -12.85 30.50 -4.56
N ILE A 411 -12.46 30.40 -3.29
CA ILE A 411 -11.53 31.33 -2.63
C ILE A 411 -10.12 30.77 -2.74
N ALA A 412 -9.22 31.55 -3.36
CA ALA A 412 -7.86 31.10 -3.68
C ALA A 412 -7.88 29.78 -4.50
N GLY A 413 -8.74 29.75 -5.52
CA GLY A 413 -9.00 28.56 -6.34
C GLY A 413 -7.87 28.20 -7.33
N GLY A 414 -6.75 28.93 -7.33
CA GLY A 414 -5.66 28.77 -8.29
C GLY A 414 -6.13 28.88 -9.74
N ASN A 415 -5.83 27.86 -10.55
CA ASN A 415 -6.27 27.78 -11.95
C ASN A 415 -7.77 27.42 -12.12
N GLY A 416 -8.51 27.25 -11.02
CA GLY A 416 -9.95 26.97 -11.02
C GLY A 416 -10.33 25.56 -11.42
N GLU A 417 -9.42 24.58 -11.36
CA GLU A 417 -9.70 23.19 -11.73
C GLU A 417 -10.88 22.59 -10.95
N LEU A 418 -10.96 22.85 -9.64
CA LEU A 418 -12.07 22.39 -8.80
C LEU A 418 -13.39 23.07 -9.22
N LEU A 419 -13.40 24.40 -9.29
CA LEU A 419 -14.57 25.16 -9.74
C LEU A 419 -15.05 24.70 -11.12
N GLY A 420 -14.14 24.51 -12.08
CA GLY A 420 -14.47 24.03 -13.41
C GLY A 420 -15.15 22.65 -13.39
N ARG A 421 -14.76 21.74 -12.49
CA ARG A 421 -15.45 20.45 -12.30
C ARG A 421 -16.86 20.60 -11.76
N LEU A 422 -17.07 21.49 -10.78
CA LEU A 422 -18.40 21.78 -10.24
C LEU A 422 -19.32 22.35 -11.31
N LEU A 423 -18.85 23.32 -12.10
CA LEU A 423 -19.63 23.92 -13.19
C LEU A 423 -19.96 22.92 -14.30
N ARG A 424 -19.06 21.98 -14.62
CA ARG A 424 -19.35 20.91 -15.59
C ARG A 424 -20.41 19.93 -15.06
N ALA A 425 -20.40 19.64 -13.78
CA ALA A 425 -21.35 18.72 -13.16
C ALA A 425 -22.76 19.32 -13.01
N ALA A 426 -22.87 20.64 -12.82
CA ALA A 426 -24.12 21.37 -12.64
C ALA A 426 -24.26 22.51 -13.66
N PRO A 427 -24.97 22.33 -14.79
CA PRO A 427 -25.04 23.32 -15.87
C PRO A 427 -25.68 24.67 -15.51
N HIS A 428 -26.53 24.73 -14.49
CA HIS A 428 -27.17 25.96 -14.01
C HIS A 428 -26.23 26.82 -13.17
N LEU A 429 -25.31 26.18 -12.44
CA LEU A 429 -24.41 26.80 -11.48
C LEU A 429 -23.53 27.88 -12.13
N GLN A 430 -23.38 29.01 -11.46
CA GLN A 430 -22.45 30.09 -11.80
C GLN A 430 -21.26 30.08 -10.83
N GLY A 431 -20.09 30.46 -11.33
CA GLY A 431 -18.86 30.49 -10.55
C GLY A 431 -18.35 31.92 -10.29
N VAL A 432 -17.73 32.12 -9.13
CA VAL A 432 -16.87 33.26 -8.86
C VAL A 432 -15.52 32.72 -8.41
N LEU A 433 -14.44 33.07 -9.09
CA LEU A 433 -13.08 32.69 -8.72
C LEU A 433 -12.34 33.91 -8.17
N LEU A 434 -11.95 33.86 -6.90
CA LEU A 434 -11.08 34.87 -6.28
C LEU A 434 -9.64 34.35 -6.24
N GLU A 435 -8.73 35.07 -6.89
CA GLU A 435 -7.29 34.74 -6.88
C GLU A 435 -6.40 35.98 -7.09
N GLN A 436 -5.10 35.81 -6.92
CA GLN A 436 -4.09 36.80 -7.28
C GLN A 436 -4.12 37.09 -8.78
N PRO A 437 -3.74 38.31 -9.23
CA PRO A 437 -3.87 38.72 -10.63
C PRO A 437 -3.25 37.75 -11.65
N HIS A 438 -2.06 37.22 -11.38
CA HIS A 438 -1.38 36.30 -12.29
C HIS A 438 -2.07 34.93 -12.40
N ALA A 439 -2.66 34.43 -11.29
CA ALA A 439 -3.38 33.16 -11.27
C ALA A 439 -4.74 33.29 -11.97
N VAL A 440 -5.41 34.46 -11.83
CA VAL A 440 -6.64 34.78 -12.56
C VAL A 440 -6.43 34.72 -14.08
N GLU A 441 -5.34 35.28 -14.61
CA GLU A 441 -5.04 35.21 -16.04
C GLU A 441 -4.90 33.76 -16.55
N SER A 442 -4.31 32.87 -15.73
CA SER A 442 -4.20 31.44 -16.04
C SER A 442 -5.57 30.75 -15.99
N ALA A 443 -6.39 31.05 -14.99
CA ALA A 443 -7.74 30.50 -14.85
C ALA A 443 -8.67 30.93 -16.00
N GLU A 444 -8.61 32.20 -16.43
CA GLU A 444 -9.38 32.70 -17.58
C GLU A 444 -9.08 31.90 -18.85
N LYS A 445 -7.80 31.63 -19.13
CA LYS A 445 -7.39 30.82 -20.29
C LYS A 445 -7.90 29.38 -20.18
N ALA A 446 -7.81 28.77 -19.00
CA ALA A 446 -8.29 27.41 -18.77
C ALA A 446 -9.81 27.31 -18.94
N PHE A 447 -10.57 28.28 -18.43
CA PHE A 447 -12.03 28.31 -18.55
C PHE A 447 -12.48 28.62 -19.98
N ALA A 448 -11.76 29.50 -20.70
CA ALA A 448 -12.02 29.75 -22.12
C ALA A 448 -11.81 28.47 -22.95
N ALA A 449 -10.71 27.75 -22.73
CA ALA A 449 -10.44 26.47 -23.39
C ALA A 449 -11.49 25.39 -23.06
N ALA A 450 -12.05 25.44 -21.85
CA ALA A 450 -13.10 24.52 -21.39
C ALA A 450 -14.53 24.94 -21.77
N GLY A 451 -14.74 26.09 -22.42
CA GLY A 451 -16.07 26.62 -22.74
C GLY A 451 -16.89 27.04 -21.52
N LEU A 452 -16.24 27.42 -20.42
CA LEU A 452 -16.86 27.80 -19.14
C LEU A 452 -16.76 29.30 -18.82
N ALA A 453 -16.08 30.09 -19.65
CA ALA A 453 -15.79 31.50 -19.37
C ALA A 453 -17.06 32.33 -19.08
N ASP A 454 -18.14 32.13 -19.84
CA ASP A 454 -19.41 32.86 -19.66
C ASP A 454 -20.13 32.52 -18.34
N ARG A 455 -19.70 31.46 -17.66
CA ARG A 455 -20.29 30.97 -16.41
C ARG A 455 -19.44 31.27 -15.19
N CYS A 456 -18.34 32.01 -15.36
CA CYS A 456 -17.43 32.32 -14.27
C CYS A 456 -17.05 33.80 -14.28
N ARG A 457 -17.24 34.45 -13.13
CA ARG A 457 -16.71 35.78 -12.86
C ARG A 457 -15.36 35.64 -12.18
N PHE A 458 -14.32 36.20 -12.79
CA PHE A 458 -12.98 36.25 -12.21
C PHE A 458 -12.79 37.53 -11.40
N VAL A 459 -12.26 37.38 -10.18
CA VAL A 459 -11.98 38.49 -9.26
C VAL A 459 -10.51 38.44 -8.88
N ALA A 460 -9.73 39.38 -9.38
CA ALA A 460 -8.34 39.57 -8.96
C ALA A 460 -8.32 40.28 -7.60
N GLY A 461 -7.75 39.65 -6.57
CA GLY A 461 -7.71 40.21 -5.23
C GLY A 461 -6.97 39.36 -4.20
N ASP A 462 -6.97 39.85 -2.97
CA ASP A 462 -6.38 39.19 -1.81
C ASP A 462 -7.49 38.79 -0.83
N PHE A 463 -7.70 37.48 -0.68
CA PHE A 463 -8.73 36.90 0.19
C PHE A 463 -8.54 37.22 1.68
N THR A 464 -7.34 37.64 2.09
CA THR A 464 -7.09 38.11 3.47
C THR A 464 -7.67 39.50 3.72
N THR A 465 -7.92 40.26 2.66
CA THR A 465 -8.47 41.63 2.71
C THR A 465 -9.96 41.68 2.37
N GLY A 466 -10.45 40.79 1.50
CA GLY A 466 -11.86 40.73 1.14
C GLY A 466 -12.22 39.48 0.35
N VAL A 467 -13.45 39.01 0.54
CA VAL A 467 -14.04 37.85 -0.15
C VAL A 467 -15.32 38.32 -0.86
N PRO A 468 -15.56 37.93 -2.13
CA PRO A 468 -16.80 38.23 -2.84
C PRO A 468 -18.04 37.81 -2.05
N ASP A 469 -19.05 38.66 -2.03
CA ASP A 469 -20.38 38.36 -1.48
C ASP A 469 -21.30 37.72 -2.52
N GLY A 470 -22.51 37.34 -2.10
CA GLY A 470 -23.57 36.88 -3.01
C GLY A 470 -23.49 35.41 -3.44
N GLY A 471 -22.48 34.66 -2.99
CA GLY A 471 -22.44 33.21 -3.13
C GLY A 471 -23.42 32.48 -2.19
N ASP A 472 -23.87 31.29 -2.59
CA ASP A 472 -24.64 30.35 -1.75
C ASP A 472 -23.89 29.03 -1.48
N LEU A 473 -22.70 28.87 -2.07
CA LEU A 473 -21.70 27.86 -1.74
C LEU A 473 -20.31 28.49 -1.77
N TYR A 474 -19.51 28.31 -0.73
CA TYR A 474 -18.12 28.78 -0.70
C TYR A 474 -17.17 27.60 -0.60
N VAL A 475 -15.99 27.72 -1.19
CA VAL A 475 -14.98 26.68 -1.21
C VAL A 475 -13.62 27.25 -0.83
N LEU A 476 -12.94 26.54 0.08
CA LEU A 476 -11.53 26.71 0.42
C LEU A 476 -10.86 25.36 0.21
N SER A 477 -9.99 25.25 -0.79
CA SER A 477 -9.34 23.98 -1.17
C SER A 477 -7.83 24.12 -1.13
N ARG A 478 -7.17 23.43 -0.19
CA ARG A 478 -5.72 23.54 0.06
C ARG A 478 -5.29 24.98 0.30
N VAL A 479 -5.98 25.64 1.22
CA VAL A 479 -5.73 27.05 1.56
C VAL A 479 -5.34 27.16 3.03
N LEU A 480 -6.13 26.58 3.93
CA LEU A 480 -5.93 26.76 5.37
C LEU A 480 -4.67 26.07 5.87
N HIS A 481 -4.21 25.02 5.18
CA HIS A 481 -2.98 24.34 5.54
C HIS A 481 -1.71 25.18 5.33
N ASP A 482 -1.76 26.27 4.55
CA ASP A 482 -0.63 27.16 4.31
C ASP A 482 -0.39 28.16 5.45
N TRP A 483 -1.34 28.28 6.38
CA TRP A 483 -1.37 29.35 7.37
C TRP A 483 -1.36 28.82 8.80
N ASP A 484 -0.88 29.64 9.73
CA ASP A 484 -1.05 29.43 11.17
C ASP A 484 -2.51 29.64 11.61
N ASP A 485 -2.85 29.19 12.82
CA ASP A 485 -4.22 29.23 13.33
C ASP A 485 -4.79 30.66 13.44
N ALA A 486 -3.95 31.64 13.78
CA ALA A 486 -4.39 33.04 13.92
C ALA A 486 -4.78 33.63 12.56
N ARG A 487 -3.99 33.35 11.53
CA ARG A 487 -4.27 33.75 10.14
C ARG A 487 -5.45 32.98 9.56
N CYS A 488 -5.55 31.67 9.79
CA CYS A 488 -6.73 30.90 9.39
C CYS A 488 -8.01 31.48 10.00
N LEU A 489 -7.99 31.82 11.30
CA LEU A 489 -9.14 32.42 11.97
C LEU A 489 -9.51 33.78 11.37
N ALA A 490 -8.52 34.60 10.99
CA ALA A 490 -8.76 35.86 10.30
C ALA A 490 -9.43 35.64 8.92
N ILE A 491 -8.90 34.71 8.12
CA ILE A 491 -9.44 34.33 6.81
C ILE A 491 -10.88 33.83 6.94
N LEU A 492 -11.12 32.90 7.86
CA LEU A 492 -12.44 32.30 8.08
C LEU A 492 -13.47 33.34 8.56
N ARG A 493 -13.08 34.29 9.41
CA ARG A 493 -13.96 35.40 9.82
C ARG A 493 -14.34 36.30 8.64
N ARG A 494 -13.42 36.57 7.71
CA ARG A 494 -13.74 37.29 6.47
C ARG A 494 -14.72 36.53 5.60
N CYS A 495 -14.56 35.22 5.49
CA CYS A 495 -15.54 34.38 4.80
C CYS A 495 -16.91 34.49 5.47
N ALA A 496 -16.97 34.38 6.80
CA ALA A 496 -18.21 34.49 7.56
C ALA A 496 -18.90 35.86 7.41
N GLU A 497 -18.13 36.95 7.26
CA GLU A 497 -18.63 38.30 6.99
C GLU A 497 -19.30 38.42 5.60
N ALA A 498 -18.76 37.72 4.58
CA ALA A 498 -19.27 37.75 3.21
C ALA A 498 -20.46 36.79 2.97
N MET A 499 -20.53 35.70 3.73
CA MET A 499 -21.54 34.64 3.60
C MET A 499 -22.86 35.02 4.28
N ALA A 500 -24.02 34.62 3.74
CA ALA A 500 -25.31 34.76 4.43
C ALA A 500 -25.54 33.64 5.48
N SER A 501 -26.45 33.84 6.44
CA SER A 501 -26.77 32.81 7.45
C SER A 501 -27.24 31.53 6.78
N GLY A 502 -26.69 30.40 7.21
CA GLY A 502 -26.98 29.07 6.65
C GLY A 502 -26.23 28.72 5.36
N THR A 503 -25.50 29.66 4.75
CA THR A 503 -24.66 29.39 3.57
C THR A 503 -23.59 28.34 3.88
N GLU A 504 -23.35 27.45 2.92
CA GLU A 504 -22.42 26.34 3.06
C GLU A 504 -20.98 26.72 2.70
N LEU A 505 -20.02 26.25 3.50
CA LEU A 505 -18.59 26.33 3.25
C LEU A 505 -18.02 24.92 3.15
N LEU A 506 -17.35 24.63 2.03
CA LEU A 506 -16.58 23.42 1.82
C LEU A 506 -15.11 23.72 2.12
N VAL A 507 -14.52 22.90 2.97
CA VAL A 507 -13.08 22.91 3.23
C VAL A 507 -12.51 21.59 2.71
N ILE A 508 -11.59 21.66 1.76
CA ILE A 508 -10.95 20.47 1.18
C ILE A 508 -9.47 20.50 1.53
N GLU A 509 -9.06 19.60 2.43
CA GLU A 509 -7.72 19.59 3.03
C GLU A 509 -7.26 18.15 3.26
N ARG A 510 -5.96 17.96 3.54
CA ARG A 510 -5.45 16.68 4.06
C ARG A 510 -5.61 16.66 5.56
N LEU A 511 -6.13 15.55 6.08
CA LEU A 511 -6.33 15.39 7.52
C LEU A 511 -5.20 14.59 8.14
N LEU A 512 -4.67 15.08 9.25
CA LEU A 512 -3.80 14.28 10.10
C LEU A 512 -4.60 13.11 10.69
N PRO A 513 -4.05 11.88 10.67
CA PRO A 513 -4.69 10.75 11.33
C PRO A 513 -4.77 10.99 12.83
N SER A 514 -5.81 10.47 13.47
CA SER A 514 -5.96 10.49 14.93
C SER A 514 -5.13 9.40 15.63
N ASP A 515 -4.49 8.51 14.87
CA ASP A 515 -3.63 7.44 15.36
C ASP A 515 -2.17 7.58 14.87
N THR A 516 -1.28 6.69 15.34
CA THR A 516 0.17 6.74 15.05
C THR A 516 0.55 6.09 13.72
N ARG A 517 -0.40 5.88 12.80
CA ARG A 517 -0.10 5.24 11.51
C ARG A 517 0.75 6.17 10.63
N LEU A 518 1.67 5.56 9.87
CA LEU A 518 2.34 6.26 8.77
C LEU A 518 1.27 6.66 7.74
N SER A 519 1.03 7.97 7.64
CA SER A 519 0.13 8.59 6.66
C SER A 519 0.95 9.58 5.83
N LEU A 520 0.61 9.73 4.55
CA LEU A 520 1.24 10.77 3.71
C LEU A 520 0.98 12.16 4.30
N ALA A 521 -0.14 12.35 5.00
CA ALA A 521 -0.46 13.60 5.70
C ALA A 521 0.62 13.98 6.73
N VAL A 522 1.21 13.01 7.45
CA VAL A 522 2.27 13.29 8.45
C VAL A 522 3.57 13.72 7.77
N ALA A 523 3.94 13.06 6.68
CA ALA A 523 5.10 13.48 5.89
C ALA A 523 4.87 14.87 5.27
N TRP A 524 3.64 15.16 4.85
CA TRP A 524 3.26 16.43 4.24
C TRP A 524 3.23 17.56 5.27
N ASP A 525 2.87 17.29 6.53
CA ASP A 525 2.95 18.29 7.59
C ASP A 525 4.39 18.80 7.79
N VAL A 526 5.39 17.90 7.73
CA VAL A 526 6.80 18.30 7.74
C VAL A 526 7.18 19.10 6.48
N HIS A 527 6.60 18.75 5.33
CA HIS A 527 6.73 19.54 4.10
C HIS A 527 6.13 20.94 4.25
N MET A 528 4.95 21.07 4.85
CA MET A 528 4.30 22.36 5.12
C MET A 528 5.18 23.23 6.02
N LEU A 529 5.64 22.68 7.15
CA LEU A 529 6.57 23.37 8.06
C LEU A 529 7.83 23.87 7.33
N CYS A 530 8.40 23.04 6.45
CA CYS A 530 9.69 23.34 5.84
C CYS A 530 9.58 24.32 4.65
N ASN A 531 8.54 24.18 3.83
CA ASN A 531 8.42 24.88 2.55
C ASN A 531 7.49 26.10 2.59
N VAL A 532 6.51 26.11 3.49
CA VAL A 532 5.43 27.10 3.50
C VAL A 532 5.35 27.83 4.85
N GLY A 533 5.61 27.13 5.96
CA GLY A 533 5.36 27.64 7.32
C GLY A 533 3.94 27.33 7.81
N GLY A 534 3.17 26.60 7.01
CA GLY A 534 1.85 26.07 7.32
C GLY A 534 1.88 24.79 8.15
N ARG A 535 0.73 24.13 8.27
CA ARG A 535 0.55 22.84 8.95
C ARG A 535 -0.70 22.10 8.48
N GLU A 536 -0.61 20.78 8.46
CA GLU A 536 -1.78 19.92 8.35
C GLU A 536 -2.48 19.83 9.72
N ARG A 537 -3.78 19.53 9.72
CA ARG A 537 -4.61 19.53 10.95
C ARG A 537 -5.50 18.30 11.00
N THR A 538 -5.90 17.90 12.20
CA THR A 538 -6.92 16.85 12.38
C THR A 538 -8.31 17.40 12.07
N GLU A 539 -9.29 16.52 11.83
CA GLU A 539 -10.70 16.93 11.72
C GLU A 539 -11.16 17.75 12.93
N SER A 540 -10.83 17.29 14.14
CA SER A 540 -11.22 17.93 15.39
C SER A 540 -10.66 19.36 15.51
N HIS A 541 -9.45 19.60 15.02
CA HIS A 541 -8.83 20.92 15.00
C HIS A 541 -9.54 21.83 14.00
N TYR A 542 -9.80 21.38 12.77
CA TYR A 542 -10.59 22.16 11.81
C TYR A 542 -11.99 22.50 12.36
N ARG A 543 -12.65 21.55 12.99
CA ARG A 543 -13.97 21.78 13.62
C ARG A 543 -13.92 22.85 14.70
N HIS A 544 -12.90 22.85 15.54
CA HIS A 544 -12.72 23.87 16.56
C HIS A 544 -12.47 25.26 15.94
N LEU A 545 -11.53 25.34 15.01
CA LEU A 545 -11.14 26.57 14.33
C LEU A 545 -12.31 27.23 13.58
N LEU A 546 -13.09 26.44 12.82
CA LEU A 546 -14.25 26.94 12.11
C LEU A 546 -15.42 27.30 13.04
N SER A 547 -15.58 26.58 14.16
CA SER A 547 -16.56 26.96 15.18
C SER A 547 -16.25 28.35 15.77
N GLU A 548 -14.99 28.64 16.09
CA GLU A 548 -14.56 29.97 16.57
C GLU A 548 -14.77 31.08 15.53
N ALA A 549 -14.74 30.73 14.25
CA ALA A 549 -14.98 31.66 13.15
C ALA A 549 -16.46 31.89 12.81
N GLY A 550 -17.39 31.16 13.44
CA GLY A 550 -18.82 31.33 13.19
C GLY A 550 -19.46 30.24 12.34
N PHE A 551 -18.87 29.06 12.23
CA PHE A 551 -19.39 27.97 11.42
C PHE A 551 -19.76 26.72 12.23
N ASP A 552 -20.85 26.07 11.85
CA ASP A 552 -21.25 24.78 12.40
C ASP A 552 -20.81 23.64 11.48
N PHE A 553 -20.22 22.60 12.05
CA PHE A 553 -19.80 21.40 11.32
C PHE A 553 -21.01 20.57 10.89
N ALA A 554 -21.05 20.16 9.63
CA ALA A 554 -22.11 19.31 9.07
C ALA A 554 -21.65 17.87 8.82
N SER A 555 -20.57 17.66 8.07
CA SER A 555 -20.05 16.32 7.78
C SER A 555 -18.58 16.34 7.31
N CYS A 556 -17.98 15.15 7.24
CA CYS A 556 -16.64 14.90 6.71
C CYS A 556 -16.69 13.69 5.77
N HIS A 557 -16.04 13.78 4.62
CA HIS A 557 -15.97 12.72 3.61
C HIS A 557 -14.53 12.51 3.16
N GLU A 558 -14.08 11.26 3.11
CA GLU A 558 -12.77 10.91 2.56
C GLU A 558 -12.73 11.10 1.04
N LEU A 559 -11.60 11.59 0.54
CA LEU A 559 -11.31 11.77 -0.87
C LEU A 559 -10.04 10.97 -1.27
N PRO A 560 -9.83 10.71 -2.59
CA PRO A 560 -8.59 10.16 -3.09
C PRO A 560 -7.35 10.92 -2.63
N LEU A 561 -6.21 10.24 -2.66
CA LEU A 561 -4.93 10.79 -2.20
C LEU A 561 -4.94 11.22 -0.72
N GLN A 562 -5.77 10.63 0.15
CA GLN A 562 -5.85 10.94 1.59
C GLN A 562 -6.26 12.39 1.90
N ALA A 563 -7.04 13.01 1.02
CA ALA A 563 -7.71 14.27 1.35
C ALA A 563 -9.08 14.01 1.99
N ALA A 564 -9.70 15.06 2.49
CA ALA A 564 -11.06 15.04 2.99
C ALA A 564 -11.81 16.30 2.56
N LEU A 565 -13.11 16.16 2.40
CA LEU A 565 -14.06 17.26 2.24
C LEU A 565 -14.82 17.42 3.56
N LEU A 566 -14.64 18.56 4.21
CA LEU A 566 -15.39 18.95 5.39
C LEU A 566 -16.47 19.97 5.01
N ARG A 567 -17.70 19.74 5.46
CA ARG A 567 -18.85 20.60 5.19
C ARG A 567 -19.18 21.41 6.44
N PHE A 568 -19.38 22.71 6.27
CA PHE A 568 -19.72 23.64 7.33
C PHE A 568 -20.85 24.58 6.91
N ARG A 569 -21.58 25.14 7.87
CA ARG A 569 -22.63 26.14 7.64
C ARG A 569 -22.37 27.39 8.45
N ARG A 570 -22.53 28.57 7.85
CA ARG A 570 -22.37 29.84 8.56
C ARG A 570 -23.53 30.04 9.54
N ARG A 571 -23.22 30.39 10.79
CA ARG A 571 -24.19 30.67 11.87
C ARG A 571 -24.96 31.97 11.63
#